data_AF-D9XL69-F1
#
_entry.id   AF-D9XL69-F1
#
_cell.length_a   1.000
_cell.length_b   1.000
_cell.length_c   1.000
_cell.angle_alpha   90.00
_cell.angle_beta   90.00
_cell.angle_gamma   90.00
#
_symmetry.space_group_name_H-M   'P 1'
#
loop_
_entity.id
_entity.type
_entity.pdbx_description
1 polymer ?
#
loop_
_entity_poly.entity_id
_entity_poly.type
_entity_poly.pdbx_seq_one_letter_code
_entity_poly.pdbx_strand_id
1 'polypeptide(L)'
;MVSQPGDVDALFLTARDAGATVLKPAAKSLWGYGGVLRAPDGTIWQIATSAKKDTGPATRDIDELVLLLGVEDVKASKRFYVEQGLTVNKSFGGKYVEFAAGPGTVKLSLYKRRGLAKVAGVPADGTGSHRLVLAAATRPFTDPDGFTWEPTAPRTVPA
;
A
#
# COMPACT_ATOMS: atom_id res chain seq x y z
N MET A 1 -1.50 3.01 7.39
CA MET A 1 -1.36 2.68 8.82
C MET A 1 -2.09 3.73 9.61
N VAL A 2 -2.70 3.33 10.72
CA VAL A 2 -3.39 4.23 11.65
C VAL A 2 -3.00 3.89 13.09
N SER A 3 -3.27 4.84 13.99
CA SER A 3 -2.72 4.80 15.34
C SER A 3 -3.35 3.71 16.20
N GLN A 4 -4.65 3.44 16.05
CA GLN A 4 -5.36 2.48 16.91
C GLN A 4 -6.50 1.71 16.23
N PRO A 5 -7.02 0.63 16.83
CA PRO A 5 -8.13 -0.15 16.28
C PRO A 5 -9.38 0.68 15.94
N GLY A 6 -9.76 1.63 16.79
CA GLY A 6 -10.89 2.53 16.55
C GLY A 6 -10.76 3.35 15.27
N ASP A 7 -9.55 3.74 14.87
CA ASP A 7 -9.29 4.44 13.60
C ASP A 7 -9.49 3.50 12.40
N VAL A 8 -9.07 2.23 12.55
CA VAL A 8 -9.34 1.20 11.53
C VAL A 8 -10.84 1.06 11.33
N ASP A 9 -11.60 0.87 12.40
CA ASP A 9 -13.04 0.65 12.34
C ASP A 9 -13.77 1.88 11.76
N ALA A 10 -13.38 3.08 12.17
CA ALA A 10 -13.99 4.32 11.68
C ALA A 10 -13.76 4.54 10.16
N LEU A 11 -12.56 4.24 9.66
CA LEU A 11 -12.27 4.31 8.22
C LEU A 11 -12.94 3.16 7.45
N PHE A 12 -13.03 1.96 8.04
CA PHE A 12 -13.75 0.83 7.47
C PHE A 12 -15.22 1.14 7.24
N LEU A 13 -15.88 1.73 8.24
CA LEU A 13 -17.27 2.17 8.14
C LEU A 13 -17.42 3.21 7.02
N THR A 14 -16.57 4.24 7.02
CA THR A 14 -16.60 5.30 6.01
C THR A 14 -16.44 4.73 4.59
N ALA A 15 -15.50 3.81 4.39
CA ALA A 15 -15.27 3.19 3.09
C ALA A 15 -16.48 2.35 2.64
N ARG A 16 -17.07 1.57 3.55
CA ARG A 16 -18.27 0.77 3.24
C ARG A 16 -19.45 1.66 2.88
N ASP A 17 -19.66 2.74 3.62
CA ASP A 17 -20.75 3.69 3.35
C ASP A 17 -20.54 4.42 2.00
N ALA A 18 -19.28 4.56 1.55
CA ALA A 18 -18.91 5.02 0.21
C ALA A 18 -18.97 3.92 -0.89
N GLY A 19 -19.46 2.72 -0.57
CA GLY A 19 -19.65 1.62 -1.53
C GLY A 19 -18.50 0.62 -1.62
N ALA A 20 -17.51 0.69 -0.72
CA ALA A 20 -16.45 -0.32 -0.69
C ALA A 20 -16.97 -1.70 -0.25
N THR A 21 -16.48 -2.75 -0.89
CA THR A 21 -16.76 -4.14 -0.55
C THR A 21 -15.71 -4.67 0.42
N VAL A 22 -16.13 -5.28 1.54
CA VAL A 22 -15.20 -5.93 2.48
C VAL A 22 -14.66 -7.22 1.86
N LEU A 23 -13.34 -7.30 1.65
CA LEU A 23 -12.66 -8.53 1.23
C LEU A 23 -12.24 -9.36 2.45
N LYS A 24 -11.79 -8.68 3.50
CA LYS A 24 -11.48 -9.27 4.80
C LYS A 24 -11.96 -8.35 5.91
N PRO A 25 -12.84 -8.83 6.80
CA PRO A 25 -13.28 -8.05 7.95
C PRO A 25 -12.11 -7.58 8.80
N ALA A 26 -12.26 -6.39 9.40
CA ALA A 26 -11.32 -5.92 10.40
C ALA A 26 -11.32 -6.87 11.60
N ALA A 27 -10.15 -7.38 11.97
CA ALA A 27 -10.02 -8.36 13.04
C ALA A 27 -8.65 -8.29 13.71
N LYS A 28 -8.59 -8.82 14.93
CA LYS A 28 -7.32 -9.01 15.65
C LYS A 28 -6.48 -10.07 14.94
N SER A 29 -5.17 -9.84 14.91
CA SER A 29 -4.17 -10.76 14.39
C SER A 29 -2.94 -10.79 15.30
N LEU A 30 -1.98 -11.65 14.98
CA LEU A 30 -0.69 -11.68 15.68
C LEU A 30 0.06 -10.34 15.61
N TRP A 31 -0.18 -9.57 14.55
CA TRP A 31 0.57 -8.35 14.23
C TRP A 31 -0.18 -7.05 14.56
N GLY A 32 -1.36 -7.15 15.16
CA GLY A 32 -2.19 -5.98 15.51
C GLY A 32 -3.65 -6.16 15.10
N TYR A 33 -4.25 -5.12 14.53
CA TYR A 33 -5.65 -5.08 14.12
C TYR A 33 -5.78 -4.49 12.72
N GLY A 34 -6.63 -5.06 11.87
CA GLY A 34 -6.80 -4.57 10.50
C GLY A 34 -7.69 -5.43 9.63
N GLY A 35 -8.00 -4.94 8.44
CA GLY A 35 -8.79 -5.63 7.43
C GLY A 35 -8.46 -5.16 6.02
N VAL A 36 -9.15 -5.74 5.02
CA VAL A 36 -9.03 -5.37 3.61
C VAL A 36 -10.39 -5.06 2.97
N LEU A 37 -10.45 -3.98 2.21
CA LEU A 37 -11.61 -3.53 1.44
C LEU A 37 -11.24 -3.36 -0.04
N ARG A 38 -12.24 -3.41 -0.92
CA ARG A 38 -12.14 -3.01 -2.33
C ARG A 38 -13.04 -1.82 -2.56
N ALA A 39 -12.47 -0.71 -3.01
CA ALA A 39 -13.22 0.49 -3.41
C ALA A 39 -13.98 0.25 -4.74
N PRO A 40 -15.00 1.07 -5.06
CA PRO A 40 -15.81 0.91 -6.28
C PRO A 40 -15.02 0.95 -7.60
N ASP A 41 -13.89 1.66 -7.63
CA ASP A 41 -12.95 1.73 -8.76
C ASP A 41 -12.13 0.44 -8.95
N GLY A 42 -12.21 -0.49 -8.01
CA GLY A 42 -11.50 -1.75 -7.96
C GLY A 42 -10.23 -1.72 -7.12
N THR A 43 -9.81 -0.55 -6.60
CA THR A 43 -8.61 -0.38 -5.78
C THR A 43 -8.76 -1.15 -4.46
N ILE A 44 -7.71 -1.89 -4.07
CA ILE A 44 -7.71 -2.67 -2.83
C ILE A 44 -6.97 -1.89 -1.74
N TRP A 45 -7.66 -1.67 -0.63
CA TRP A 45 -7.16 -0.95 0.54
C TRP A 45 -7.01 -1.89 1.72
N GLN A 46 -5.82 -1.90 2.34
CA GLN A 46 -5.60 -2.49 3.65
C GLN A 46 -5.47 -1.37 4.68
N ILE A 47 -6.29 -1.44 5.73
CA ILE A 47 -6.23 -0.51 6.86
C ILE A 47 -5.83 -1.33 8.07
N ALA A 48 -4.76 -0.91 8.74
CA ALA A 48 -4.15 -1.66 9.82
C ALA A 48 -3.42 -0.78 10.82
N THR A 49 -3.31 -1.30 12.02
CA THR A 49 -2.49 -0.80 13.12
C THR A 49 -1.76 -1.96 13.79
N SER A 50 -0.58 -1.70 14.35
CA SER A 50 0.13 -2.64 15.24
C SER A 50 -0.37 -2.55 16.68
N ALA A 51 -1.10 -1.49 17.04
CA ALA A 51 -1.73 -1.34 18.33
C ALA A 51 -2.81 -2.40 18.54
N LYS A 52 -3.00 -2.82 19.79
CA LYS A 52 -3.95 -3.88 20.16
C LYS A 52 -5.20 -3.35 20.89
N LYS A 53 -5.18 -2.08 21.28
CA LYS A 53 -6.24 -1.42 22.05
C LYS A 53 -6.28 0.06 21.70
N ASP A 54 -7.42 0.68 21.92
CA ASP A 54 -7.60 2.12 21.80
C ASP A 54 -6.99 2.84 22.99
N THR A 55 -6.53 4.06 22.75
CA THR A 55 -6.01 4.98 23.77
C THR A 55 -6.85 6.24 23.90
N GLY A 56 -7.81 6.44 23.00
CA GLY A 56 -8.75 7.55 23.04
C GLY A 56 -9.84 7.39 21.97
N PRO A 57 -10.62 8.45 21.71
CA PRO A 57 -11.55 8.48 20.59
C PRO A 57 -10.81 8.29 19.25
N ALA A 58 -11.50 7.69 18.27
CA ALA A 58 -10.99 7.60 16.91
C ALA A 58 -10.87 9.00 16.29
N THR A 59 -9.71 9.30 15.70
CA THR A 59 -9.43 10.57 15.02
C THR A 59 -9.55 10.44 13.51
N ARG A 60 -9.39 9.22 12.97
CA ARG A 60 -9.27 8.91 11.52
C ARG A 60 -8.00 9.47 10.89
N ASP A 61 -7.01 9.86 11.69
CA ASP A 61 -5.73 10.28 11.18
C ASP A 61 -4.98 9.11 10.53
N ILE A 62 -4.27 9.40 9.44
CA ILE A 62 -3.45 8.43 8.73
C ILE A 62 -1.99 8.70 9.07
N ASP A 63 -1.38 7.79 9.83
CA ASP A 63 0.03 7.92 10.22
C ASP A 63 0.96 7.71 9.01
N GLU A 64 0.60 6.77 8.15
CA GLU A 64 1.44 6.35 7.03
C GLU A 64 0.61 5.82 5.86
N LEU A 65 0.87 6.31 4.66
CA LEU A 65 0.31 5.78 3.41
C LEU A 65 1.36 4.93 2.70
N VAL A 66 1.03 3.67 2.42
CA VAL A 66 1.95 2.70 1.80
C VAL A 66 1.38 2.21 0.47
N LEU A 67 2.16 2.36 -0.59
CA LEU A 67 1.93 1.67 -1.85
C LEU A 67 2.67 0.33 -1.81
N LEU A 68 1.91 -0.76 -1.70
CA LEU A 68 2.45 -2.12 -1.65
C LEU A 68 2.27 -2.82 -3.00
N LEU A 69 3.38 -2.98 -3.75
CA LEU A 69 3.35 -3.60 -5.07
C LEU A 69 3.57 -5.11 -4.99
N GLY A 70 2.74 -5.86 -5.71
CA GLY A 70 2.86 -7.30 -5.88
C GLY A 70 3.80 -7.63 -7.04
N VAL A 71 5.01 -8.10 -6.72
CA VAL A 71 6.07 -8.38 -7.71
C VAL A 71 6.38 -9.88 -7.81
N GLU A 72 6.84 -10.34 -8.98
CA GLU A 72 7.19 -11.75 -9.21
C GLU A 72 8.49 -12.10 -8.48
N ASP A 73 9.54 -11.32 -8.74
CA ASP A 73 10.86 -11.47 -8.15
C ASP A 73 11.25 -10.22 -7.35
N VAL A 74 10.98 -10.27 -6.04
CA VAL A 74 11.31 -9.19 -5.10
C VAL A 74 12.80 -8.85 -5.11
N LYS A 75 13.70 -9.81 -5.36
CA LYS A 75 15.14 -9.51 -5.40
C LYS A 75 15.49 -8.71 -6.66
N ALA A 76 14.95 -9.10 -7.81
CA ALA A 76 15.14 -8.38 -9.05
C ALA A 76 14.54 -6.97 -8.98
N SER A 77 13.28 -6.84 -8.57
CA SER A 77 12.62 -5.54 -8.47
C SER A 77 13.29 -4.65 -7.41
N LYS A 78 13.76 -5.21 -6.27
CA LYS A 78 14.56 -4.44 -5.31
C LYS A 78 15.81 -3.84 -5.93
N ARG A 79 16.62 -4.64 -6.66
CA ARG A 79 17.83 -4.12 -7.31
C ARG A 79 17.48 -3.01 -8.29
N PHE A 80 16.45 -3.23 -9.11
CA PHE A 80 15.98 -2.26 -10.08
C PHE A 80 15.64 -0.91 -9.42
N TYR A 81 14.84 -0.90 -8.37
CA TYR A 81 14.49 0.35 -7.67
C TYR A 81 15.69 1.01 -6.99
N VAL A 82 16.66 0.25 -6.48
CA VAL A 82 17.92 0.79 -5.96
C VAL A 82 18.75 1.46 -7.07
N GLU A 83 18.79 0.86 -8.27
CA GLU A 83 19.43 1.45 -9.45
C GLU A 83 18.72 2.74 -9.91
N GLN A 84 17.42 2.88 -9.64
CA GLN A 84 16.67 4.14 -9.81
C GLN A 84 16.90 5.15 -8.67
N GLY A 85 17.75 4.83 -7.69
CA GLY A 85 18.14 5.73 -6.60
C GLY A 85 17.33 5.59 -5.32
N LEU A 86 16.45 4.59 -5.19
CA LEU A 86 15.70 4.37 -3.95
C LEU A 86 16.55 3.67 -2.89
N THR A 87 16.50 4.20 -1.66
CA THR A 87 17.21 3.60 -0.51
C THR A 87 16.34 2.56 0.17
N VAL A 88 16.89 1.37 0.43
CA VAL A 88 16.19 0.31 1.18
C VAL A 88 16.17 0.66 2.67
N ASN A 89 15.00 0.57 3.29
CA ASN A 89 14.82 0.67 4.75
C ASN A 89 14.80 -0.71 5.42
N LYS A 90 13.99 -1.65 4.90
CA LYS A 90 13.86 -3.02 5.45
C LYS A 90 13.78 -4.03 4.31
N SER A 91 14.31 -5.24 4.52
CA SER A 91 14.28 -6.31 3.52
C SER A 91 14.26 -7.68 4.19
N PHE A 92 13.31 -8.55 3.82
CA PHE A 92 13.15 -9.88 4.41
C PHE A 92 13.18 -10.98 3.35
N GLY A 93 14.32 -11.66 3.22
CA GLY A 93 14.43 -12.96 2.55
C GLY A 93 13.86 -13.07 1.13
N GLY A 94 13.84 -11.97 0.36
CA GLY A 94 13.24 -11.93 -0.98
C GLY A 94 11.70 -12.07 -1.01
N LYS A 95 11.03 -11.83 0.12
CA LYS A 95 9.56 -11.83 0.21
C LYS A 95 8.98 -10.43 0.35
N TYR A 96 9.71 -9.55 1.02
CA TYR A 96 9.33 -8.17 1.28
C TYR A 96 10.56 -7.25 1.19
N VAL A 97 10.35 -6.06 0.65
CA VAL A 97 11.27 -4.92 0.82
C VAL A 97 10.44 -3.65 1.04
N GLU A 98 10.97 -2.76 1.86
CA GLU A 98 10.46 -1.44 2.13
C GLU A 98 11.55 -0.42 1.78
N PHE A 99 11.18 0.64 1.08
CA PHE A 99 12.08 1.75 0.78
C PHE A 99 11.90 2.88 1.79
N ALA A 100 12.95 3.66 1.98
CA ALA A 100 12.92 4.84 2.82
C ALA A 100 11.94 5.87 2.23
N ALA A 101 11.20 6.53 3.12
CA ALA A 101 10.21 7.54 2.78
C ALA A 101 10.24 8.63 3.86
N GLY A 102 10.15 9.89 3.45
CA GLY A 102 10.09 11.02 4.37
C GLY A 102 8.69 11.24 4.93
N PRO A 103 8.53 12.09 5.95
CA PRO A 103 7.21 12.50 6.45
C PRO A 103 6.34 13.06 5.32
N GLY A 104 5.05 12.71 5.32
CA GLY A 104 4.09 13.19 4.32
C GLY A 104 4.27 12.61 2.91
N THR A 105 5.11 11.58 2.74
CA THR A 105 5.27 10.89 1.44
C THR A 105 4.58 9.53 1.43
N VAL A 106 4.26 9.03 0.24
CA VAL A 106 3.79 7.65 0.06
C VAL A 106 4.99 6.72 0.13
N LYS A 107 4.98 5.80 1.09
CA LYS A 107 6.03 4.81 1.21
C LYS A 107 5.86 3.72 0.15
N LEU A 108 6.93 3.38 -0.56
CA LEU A 108 6.96 2.25 -1.47
C LEU A 108 7.43 0.99 -0.74
N SER A 109 6.67 -0.09 -0.89
CA SER A 109 7.06 -1.43 -0.47
C SER A 109 6.74 -2.45 -1.56
N LEU A 110 7.51 -3.52 -1.63
CA LEU A 110 7.27 -4.64 -2.55
C LEU A 110 7.01 -5.91 -1.74
N TYR A 111 6.09 -6.72 -2.23
CA TYR A 111 5.81 -8.04 -1.66
C TYR A 111 5.64 -9.06 -2.77
N LYS A 112 5.99 -10.32 -2.49
CA LYS A 112 5.78 -11.38 -3.49
C LYS A 112 4.30 -11.43 -3.87
N ARG A 113 4.00 -11.34 -5.18
CA ARG A 113 2.63 -11.23 -5.73
C ARG A 113 1.64 -12.21 -5.11
N ARG A 114 1.98 -13.50 -5.10
CA ARG A 114 1.14 -14.55 -4.50
C ARG A 114 0.90 -14.33 -3.00
N GLY A 115 1.90 -13.83 -2.28
CA GLY A 115 1.76 -13.47 -0.87
C GLY A 115 0.82 -12.28 -0.70
N LEU A 116 0.94 -11.26 -1.55
CA LEU A 116 0.11 -10.05 -1.48
C LEU A 116 -1.35 -10.37 -1.79
N ALA A 117 -1.61 -11.19 -2.82
CA ALA A 117 -2.94 -11.68 -3.13
C ALA A 117 -3.58 -12.40 -1.94
N LYS A 118 -2.80 -13.25 -1.23
CA LYS A 118 -3.26 -13.90 0.00
C LYS A 118 -3.55 -12.88 1.11
N VAL A 119 -2.75 -11.83 1.28
CA VAL A 119 -3.01 -10.76 2.25
C VAL A 119 -4.31 -10.03 1.89
N ALA A 120 -4.50 -9.69 0.62
CA ALA A 120 -5.67 -8.99 0.11
C ALA A 120 -6.96 -9.83 0.10
N GLY A 121 -6.86 -11.16 0.07
CA GLY A 121 -8.02 -12.05 -0.06
C GLY A 121 -8.55 -12.13 -1.49
N VAL A 122 -7.65 -12.08 -2.47
CA VAL A 122 -7.99 -12.18 -3.90
C VAL A 122 -7.19 -13.28 -4.58
N PRO A 123 -7.64 -13.80 -5.75
CA PRO A 123 -6.85 -14.71 -6.56
C PRO A 123 -5.49 -14.11 -6.94
N ALA A 124 -4.45 -14.93 -7.03
CA ALA A 124 -3.09 -14.47 -7.38
C ALA A 124 -2.88 -14.34 -8.89
N ASP A 125 -3.74 -14.99 -9.65
CA ASP A 125 -3.74 -15.23 -11.08
C ASP A 125 -4.49 -14.13 -11.84
N GLY A 126 -4.63 -12.96 -11.22
CA GLY A 126 -5.22 -11.77 -11.85
C GLY A 126 -4.43 -11.35 -13.09
N THR A 127 -5.14 -11.22 -14.21
CA THR A 127 -4.64 -10.65 -15.46
C THR A 127 -5.24 -9.26 -15.67
N GLY A 128 -4.47 -8.29 -16.17
CA GLY A 128 -5.01 -6.97 -16.56
C GLY A 128 -4.04 -5.82 -16.31
N SER A 129 -4.50 -4.61 -16.60
CA SER A 129 -3.77 -3.37 -16.30
C SER A 129 -3.65 -3.17 -14.79
N HIS A 130 -2.50 -2.65 -14.34
CA HIS A 130 -2.29 -2.20 -12.97
C HIS A 130 -3.15 -0.98 -12.60
N ARG A 131 -3.75 -0.30 -13.61
CA ARG A 131 -4.61 0.89 -13.47
C ARG A 131 -4.00 2.03 -12.63
N LEU A 132 -2.67 2.04 -12.51
CA LEU A 132 -1.91 3.00 -11.72
C LEU A 132 -0.72 3.48 -12.56
N VAL A 133 -0.49 4.78 -12.49
CA VAL A 133 0.74 5.43 -12.94
C VAL A 133 1.37 6.09 -11.72
N LEU A 134 2.66 5.86 -11.51
CA LEU A 134 3.38 6.32 -10.32
C LEU A 134 4.14 7.60 -10.64
N ALA A 135 3.70 8.73 -10.10
CA ALA A 135 4.37 10.00 -10.31
C ALA A 135 5.49 10.21 -9.27
N ALA A 136 6.72 10.47 -9.73
CA ALA A 136 7.85 10.79 -8.85
C ALA A 136 8.84 11.76 -9.51
N ALA A 137 9.77 12.31 -8.72
CA ALA A 137 10.88 13.12 -9.21
C ALA A 137 11.96 12.24 -9.88
N THR A 138 11.55 11.43 -10.87
CA THR A 138 12.40 10.50 -11.61
C THR A 138 12.20 10.70 -13.11
N ARG A 139 13.12 10.17 -13.92
CA ARG A 139 12.83 9.95 -15.35
C ARG A 139 11.73 8.90 -15.50
N PRO A 140 10.99 8.90 -16.63
CA PRO A 140 10.01 7.85 -16.86
C PRO A 140 10.71 6.50 -16.98
N PHE A 141 10.14 5.47 -16.34
CA PHE A 141 10.58 4.09 -16.49
C PHE A 141 9.39 3.14 -16.26
N THR A 142 9.55 1.89 -16.68
CA THR A 142 8.63 0.82 -16.33
C THR A 142 9.41 -0.23 -15.54
N ASP A 143 8.87 -0.63 -14.40
CA ASP A 143 9.52 -1.63 -13.55
C ASP A 143 9.40 -3.06 -14.14
N PRO A 144 10.14 -4.05 -13.59
CA PRO A 144 10.10 -5.43 -14.09
C PRO A 144 8.72 -6.09 -14.10
N ASP A 145 7.78 -5.56 -13.32
CA ASP A 145 6.42 -6.07 -13.18
C ASP A 145 5.39 -5.25 -13.97
N GLY A 146 5.85 -4.26 -14.74
CA GLY A 146 5.02 -3.46 -15.65
C GLY A 146 4.41 -2.21 -15.02
N PHE A 147 4.81 -1.79 -13.82
CA PHE A 147 4.35 -0.52 -13.24
C PHE A 147 5.07 0.65 -13.90
N THR A 148 4.30 1.56 -14.48
CA THR A 148 4.81 2.76 -15.14
C THR A 148 5.03 3.88 -14.13
N TRP A 149 6.22 4.47 -14.18
CA TRP A 149 6.61 5.66 -13.44
C TRP A 149 6.72 6.84 -14.41
N GLU A 150 6.16 7.98 -14.01
CA GLU A 150 6.19 9.22 -14.77
C GLU A 150 6.78 10.36 -13.92
N PRO A 151 7.39 11.37 -14.57
CA PRO A 151 7.83 12.56 -13.85
C PRO A 151 6.64 13.25 -13.19
N THR A 152 6.78 13.65 -11.93
CA THR A 152 5.80 14.52 -11.29
C THR A 152 5.67 15.83 -12.09
N ALA A 153 4.50 16.08 -12.67
CA ALA A 153 4.19 17.39 -13.24
C ALA A 153 4.21 18.45 -12.13
N PRO A 154 4.69 19.68 -12.40
CA PRO A 154 4.59 20.76 -11.43
C PRO A 154 3.12 20.95 -11.06
N ARG A 155 2.80 20.89 -9.75
CA ARG A 155 1.45 21.18 -9.25
C ARG A 155 1.09 22.61 -9.66
N THR A 156 0.20 22.76 -10.63
CA THR A 156 -0.45 24.04 -10.89
C THR A 156 -1.47 24.23 -9.78
N VAL A 157 -1.14 25.09 -8.80
CA VAL A 157 -2.13 25.54 -7.84
C VAL A 157 -2.98 26.58 -8.56
N PRO A 158 -4.29 26.38 -8.77
CA PRO A 158 -5.14 27.44 -9.32
C PRO A 158 -5.12 28.64 -8.36
N ALA A 159 -4.99 29.84 -8.92
CA ALA A 159 -4.99 31.11 -8.20
C ALA A 159 -6.36 31.43 -7.60
#